data_AF-A0A093ZUF3-F1
#
_entry.id   AF-A0A093ZUF3-F1
#
_cell.length_a   1.000
_cell.length_b   1.000
_cell.length_c   1.000
_cell.angle_alpha   90.00
_cell.angle_beta   90.00
_cell.angle_gamma   90.00
#
_symmetry.space_group_name_H-M   'P 1'
#
loop_
_entity.id
_entity.type
_entity.pdbx_description
1 polymer ?
#
loop_
_entity_poly.entity_id
_entity_poly.type
_entity_poly.pdbx_seq_one_letter_code
_entity_poly.pdbx_strand_id
1 'polypeptide(L)'
;MADVSIFNTLAPYHIIAYGTHLGAQAWQTFVSGITAYQTLERSQFSTLQQRVFPRYFTMQTAFPLLVALTYPGVGFGASSYHGVLAPANHWSVLYPLTTASSVSQIGTIVEAALVVINLGLFSYGYPEELRTALWEEGGSKGFNSDPKLRIYF
;
A
#
# COMPACT_ATOMS: atom_id res chain seq x y z
N MET A 1 43.51 7.76 -13.19
CA MET A 1 42.19 7.09 -13.08
C MET A 1 41.42 7.89 -12.07
N ALA A 2 40.32 8.53 -12.44
CA ALA A 2 39.51 9.25 -11.46
C ALA A 2 39.04 8.24 -10.41
N ASP A 3 39.24 8.56 -9.14
CA ASP A 3 38.85 7.71 -8.02
C ASP A 3 37.36 7.46 -8.11
N VAL A 4 36.97 6.25 -8.52
CA VAL A 4 35.57 5.84 -8.59
C VAL A 4 35.11 5.54 -7.16
N SER A 5 35.00 6.61 -6.36
CA SER A 5 34.54 6.53 -4.99
C SER A 5 33.12 6.00 -4.99
N ILE A 6 32.86 4.99 -4.15
CA ILE A 6 31.55 4.37 -3.98
C ILE A 6 30.47 5.43 -3.71
N PHE A 7 30.83 6.51 -3.01
CA PHE A 7 29.93 7.60 -2.67
C PHE A 7 29.54 8.50 -3.85
N ASN A 8 30.34 8.53 -4.92
CA ASN A 8 30.13 9.35 -6.12
C ASN A 8 29.43 8.58 -7.25
N THR A 9 29.04 7.32 -7.03
CA THR A 9 28.35 6.49 -8.02
C THR A 9 26.93 6.17 -7.56
N LEU A 10 25.99 6.06 -8.50
CA LEU A 10 24.60 5.75 -8.17
C LEU A 10 24.35 4.26 -7.87
N ALA A 11 25.26 3.39 -8.29
CA ALA A 11 25.16 1.93 -8.18
C ALA A 11 24.89 1.40 -6.74
N PRO A 12 25.63 1.81 -5.69
CA PRO A 12 25.38 1.33 -4.34
C PRO A 12 24.00 1.78 -3.82
N TYR A 13 23.57 3.00 -4.13
CA TYR A 13 22.25 3.50 -3.74
C TYR A 13 21.13 2.73 -4.45
N HIS A 14 21.34 2.36 -5.72
CA HIS A 14 20.40 1.53 -6.48
C HIS A 14 20.21 0.15 -5.87
N ILE A 15 21.30 -0.52 -5.51
CA ILE A 15 21.27 -1.85 -4.90
C ILE A 15 20.56 -1.80 -3.55
N ILE A 16 20.82 -0.78 -2.73
CA ILE A 16 20.16 -0.62 -1.43
C ILE A 16 18.66 -0.35 -1.62
N ALA A 17 18.29 0.57 -2.52
CA ALA A 17 16.90 0.89 -2.81
C ALA A 17 16.13 -0.34 -3.33
N TYR A 18 16.69 -1.04 -4.31
CA TYR A 18 16.11 -2.25 -4.89
C TYR A 18 16.03 -3.39 -3.87
N GLY A 19 17.11 -3.66 -3.13
CA GLY A 19 17.16 -4.73 -2.13
C GLY A 19 16.21 -4.48 -0.97
N THR A 20 16.09 -3.24 -0.50
CA THR A 20 15.12 -2.85 0.54
C THR A 20 13.69 -3.03 0.04
N HIS A 21 13.40 -2.59 -1.18
CA HIS A 21 12.07 -2.72 -1.78
C HIS A 21 11.67 -4.19 -1.95
N LEU A 22 12.55 -5.03 -2.50
CA LEU A 22 12.31 -6.46 -2.69
C LEU A 22 12.17 -7.18 -1.34
N GLY A 23 13.06 -6.90 -0.40
CA GLY A 23 13.05 -7.50 0.94
C GLY A 23 11.79 -7.14 1.73
N ALA A 24 11.35 -5.88 1.67
CA ALA A 24 10.11 -5.43 2.32
C ALA A 24 8.88 -6.15 1.75
N GLN A 25 8.81 -6.35 0.43
CA GLN A 25 7.71 -7.09 -0.20
C GLN A 25 7.70 -8.56 0.22
N ALA A 26 8.85 -9.23 0.13
CA ALA A 26 8.96 -10.63 0.53
C ALA A 26 8.61 -10.84 2.00
N TRP A 27 9.14 -10.00 2.89
CA TRP A 27 8.83 -10.05 4.32
C TRP A 27 7.34 -9.79 4.60
N GLN A 28 6.76 -8.77 3.97
CA GLN A 28 5.37 -8.40 4.21
C GLN A 28 4.41 -9.52 3.78
N THR A 29 4.63 -10.12 2.61
CA THR A 29 3.74 -11.15 2.06
C THR A 29 3.90 -12.50 2.74
N PHE A 30 5.14 -12.97 2.93
CA PHE A 30 5.38 -14.35 3.37
C PHE A 30 5.52 -14.53 4.87
N VAL A 31 5.90 -13.48 5.61
CA VAL A 31 6.14 -13.60 7.05
C VAL A 31 5.15 -12.74 7.84
N SER A 32 5.25 -11.42 7.72
CA SER A 32 4.44 -10.46 8.49
C SER A 32 2.93 -10.71 8.35
N GLY A 33 2.43 -10.81 7.11
CA GLY A 33 1.01 -11.00 6.85
C GLY A 33 0.46 -12.33 7.38
N ILE A 34 1.19 -13.43 7.14
CA ILE A 34 0.80 -14.77 7.59
C ILE A 34 0.83 -14.85 9.12
N THR A 35 1.91 -14.38 9.75
CA THR A 35 2.03 -14.37 11.21
C THR A 35 0.94 -13.51 11.85
N ALA A 36 0.66 -12.32 11.31
CA ALA A 36 -0.41 -11.45 11.84
C ALA A 36 -1.79 -12.12 11.71
N TYR A 37 -2.07 -12.82 10.61
CA TYR A 37 -3.32 -13.55 10.41
C TYR A 37 -3.48 -14.74 11.38
N GLN A 38 -2.38 -15.45 11.66
CA GLN A 38 -2.40 -16.62 12.55
C GLN A 38 -2.44 -16.27 14.03
N THR A 39 -1.94 -15.09 14.42
CA THR A 39 -1.73 -14.72 15.82
C THR A 39 -2.78 -13.76 16.39
N LEU A 40 -3.40 -12.94 15.55
CA LEU A 40 -4.33 -11.89 16.00
C LEU A 40 -5.79 -12.29 15.79
N GLU A 41 -6.64 -11.90 16.73
CA GLU A 41 -8.08 -11.96 16.56
C GLU A 41 -8.53 -11.02 15.43
N ARG A 42 -9.65 -11.33 14.77
CA ARG A 42 -10.13 -10.62 13.57
C ARG A 42 -10.24 -9.10 13.75
N SER A 43 -10.70 -8.62 14.91
CA SER A 43 -10.84 -7.19 15.22
C SER A 43 -9.48 -6.48 15.34
N GLN A 44 -8.52 -7.13 16.00
CA GLN A 44 -7.15 -6.64 16.17
C GLN A 44 -6.37 -6.67 14.86
N PHE A 45 -6.53 -7.75 14.08
CA PHE A 45 -5.97 -7.88 12.74
C PHE A 45 -6.46 -6.77 11.81
N SER A 46 -7.77 -6.48 11.80
CA SER A 46 -8.35 -5.37 11.02
C SER A 46 -7.74 -4.02 11.42
N THR A 47 -7.60 -3.77 12.72
CA THR A 47 -6.99 -2.53 13.23
C THR A 47 -5.52 -2.39 12.80
N LEU A 48 -4.76 -3.50 12.81
CA LEU A 48 -3.37 -3.52 12.35
C LEU A 48 -3.30 -3.23 10.84
N GLN A 49 -4.14 -3.89 10.03
CA GLN A 49 -4.19 -3.71 8.59
C GLN A 49 -4.48 -2.26 8.19
N GLN A 50 -5.47 -1.62 8.83
CA GLN A 50 -5.83 -0.22 8.58
C GLN A 50 -4.63 0.74 8.75
N ARG A 51 -3.68 0.38 9.62
CA ARG A 51 -2.49 1.18 9.90
C ARG A 51 -1.29 0.80 9.04
N VAL A 52 -1.15 -0.47 8.69
CA VAL A 52 0.00 -1.01 7.94
C VAL A 52 -0.18 -0.82 6.44
N PHE A 53 -1.37 -1.09 5.91
CA PHE A 53 -1.63 -1.04 4.46
C PHE A 53 -1.33 0.33 3.83
N PRO A 54 -1.78 1.47 4.39
CA PRO A 54 -1.47 2.78 3.78
C PRO A 54 0.02 3.05 3.70
N ARG A 55 0.78 2.68 4.75
CA ARG A 55 2.24 2.83 4.79
C ARG A 55 2.92 1.92 3.77
N TYR A 56 2.52 0.67 3.70
CA TYR A 56 3.06 -0.30 2.76
C TYR A 56 2.81 0.14 1.31
N PHE A 57 1.58 0.51 0.95
CA PHE A 57 1.26 0.96 -0.40
C PHE A 57 1.93 2.29 -0.76
N THR A 58 2.13 3.18 0.22
CA THR A 58 2.94 4.40 0.02
C THR A 58 4.39 4.05 -0.31
N MET A 59 5.01 3.13 0.42
CA MET A 59 6.36 2.66 0.12
C MET A 59 6.42 1.95 -1.25
N GLN A 60 5.41 1.15 -1.60
CA GLN A 60 5.31 0.49 -2.91
C GLN A 60 5.23 1.48 -4.07
N THR A 61 4.73 2.69 -3.85
CA THR A 61 4.69 3.75 -4.86
C THR A 61 6.00 4.56 -4.89
N ALA A 62 6.60 4.81 -3.72
CA ALA A 62 7.79 5.64 -3.61
C ALA A 62 9.09 4.93 -4.04
N PHE A 63 9.27 3.66 -3.67
CA PHE A 63 10.52 2.94 -3.93
C PHE A 63 10.80 2.69 -5.42
N PRO A 64 9.84 2.36 -6.29
CA PRO A 64 10.09 2.26 -7.73
C PRO A 64 10.61 3.57 -8.33
N LEU A 65 10.11 4.72 -7.86
CA LEU A 65 10.64 6.03 -8.28
C LEU A 65 12.08 6.24 -7.81
N LEU A 66 12.41 5.83 -6.58
CA LEU A 66 13.76 5.88 -6.06
C LEU A 66 14.72 4.95 -6.83
N VAL A 67 14.28 3.75 -7.18
CA VAL A 67 15.05 2.81 -8.02
C VAL A 67 15.29 3.40 -9.41
N ALA A 68 14.29 4.05 -10.01
CA ALA A 68 14.47 4.74 -11.29
C ALA A 68 15.47 5.90 -11.21
N LEU A 69 15.40 6.70 -10.15
CA LEU A 69 16.29 7.86 -9.96
C LEU A 69 17.74 7.41 -9.69
N THR A 70 17.91 6.30 -9.00
CA THR A 70 19.21 5.73 -8.65
C THR A 70 19.81 4.84 -9.73
N TYR A 71 19.15 4.67 -10.88
CA TYR A 71 19.63 3.77 -11.93
C TYR A 71 21.07 4.09 -12.39
N PRO A 72 22.05 3.19 -12.17
CA PRO A 72 23.39 3.36 -12.69
C PRO A 72 23.35 3.01 -14.19
N GLY A 73 23.59 3.99 -15.06
CA GLY A 73 23.58 3.76 -16.49
C GLY A 73 24.47 2.57 -16.90
N VAL A 74 24.07 1.83 -17.92
CA VAL A 74 24.89 0.73 -18.47
C VAL A 74 26.06 1.31 -19.27
N GLY A 75 27.29 1.04 -18.84
CA GLY A 75 28.51 1.57 -19.49
C GLY A 75 28.64 3.09 -19.33
N PHE A 76 28.91 3.81 -20.43
CA PHE A 76 28.89 5.28 -20.49
C PHE A 76 27.49 5.84 -20.80
N GLY A 77 26.44 5.02 -20.67
CA GLY A 77 25.06 5.41 -20.95
C GLY A 77 24.51 6.41 -19.93
N ALA A 78 23.40 7.05 -20.29
CA ALA A 78 22.69 7.95 -19.40
C ALA A 78 22.32 7.23 -18.08
N SER A 79 22.51 7.92 -16.95
CA SER A 79 22.16 7.45 -15.61
C SER A 79 20.88 8.12 -15.11
N SER A 80 20.35 7.65 -13.99
CA SER A 80 19.10 8.15 -13.39
C SER A 80 17.91 8.03 -14.35
N TYR A 81 16.94 8.96 -14.26
CA TYR A 81 15.72 8.92 -15.07
C TYR A 81 15.98 8.99 -16.59
N HIS A 82 17.06 9.66 -17.02
CA HIS A 82 17.46 9.68 -18.44
C HIS A 82 17.90 8.29 -18.93
N GLY A 83 18.56 7.51 -18.07
CA GLY A 83 18.92 6.11 -18.36
C GLY A 83 17.73 5.18 -18.42
N VAL A 84 16.75 5.38 -17.54
CA VAL A 84 15.52 4.59 -17.49
C VAL A 84 14.63 4.83 -18.72
N LEU A 85 14.56 6.07 -19.19
CA LEU A 85 13.76 6.46 -20.36
C LEU A 85 14.45 6.19 -21.70
N ALA A 86 15.73 5.80 -21.70
CA ALA A 86 16.47 5.50 -22.92
C ALA A 86 15.84 4.28 -23.64
N PRO A 87 15.59 4.34 -24.97
CA PRO A 87 14.94 3.25 -25.72
C PRO A 87 15.60 1.88 -25.54
N ALA A 88 16.93 1.86 -25.38
CA ALA A 88 17.72 0.65 -25.16
C ALA A 88 17.37 -0.07 -23.82
N ASN A 89 16.89 0.68 -22.82
CA ASN A 89 16.63 0.18 -21.47
C ASN A 89 15.12 -0.04 -21.20
N HIS A 90 14.27 0.10 -22.22
CA HIS A 90 12.82 -0.03 -22.02
C HIS A 90 12.43 -1.44 -21.58
N TRP A 91 13.00 -2.45 -22.22
CA TRP A 91 12.71 -3.87 -21.91
C TRP A 91 13.33 -4.35 -20.60
N SER A 92 14.52 -3.86 -20.26
CA SER A 92 15.28 -4.32 -19.10
C SER A 92 14.96 -3.54 -17.83
N VAL A 93 14.57 -2.27 -17.94
CA VAL A 93 14.45 -1.37 -16.79
C VAL A 93 13.07 -0.71 -16.73
N LEU A 94 12.61 -0.08 -17.82
CA LEU A 94 11.36 0.69 -17.80
C LEU A 94 10.13 -0.21 -17.59
N TYR A 95 9.94 -1.23 -18.43
CA TYR A 95 8.75 -2.10 -18.36
C TYR A 95 8.68 -2.92 -17.06
N PRO A 96 9.77 -3.51 -16.55
CA PRO A 96 9.73 -4.17 -15.24
C PRO A 96 9.39 -3.21 -14.10
N LEU A 97 9.92 -1.99 -14.13
CA LEU A 97 9.67 -1.00 -13.09
C LEU A 97 8.22 -0.47 -13.12
N THR A 98 7.68 -0.23 -14.31
CA THR A 98 6.29 0.22 -14.47
C THR A 98 5.29 -0.89 -14.15
N THR A 99 5.57 -2.13 -14.56
CA THR A 99 4.73 -3.29 -14.20
C THR A 99 4.72 -3.55 -12.70
N ALA A 100 5.87 -3.51 -12.03
CA ALA A 100 5.96 -3.64 -10.58
C ALA A 100 5.15 -2.57 -9.83
N SER A 101 5.22 -1.31 -10.29
CA SER A 101 4.46 -0.18 -9.71
C SER A 101 2.95 -0.33 -9.94
N SER A 102 2.56 -0.78 -11.14
CA SER A 102 1.16 -0.84 -11.56
C SER A 102 0.37 -1.93 -10.84
N VAL A 103 0.99 -3.09 -10.59
CA VAL A 103 0.33 -4.21 -9.88
C VAL A 103 -0.13 -3.80 -8.48
N SER A 104 0.68 -3.02 -7.76
CA SER A 104 0.29 -2.51 -6.43
C SER A 104 -0.87 -1.51 -6.51
N GLN A 105 -0.90 -0.67 -7.55
CA GLN A 105 -1.94 0.34 -7.75
C GLN A 105 -3.29 -0.28 -8.12
N ILE A 106 -3.28 -1.34 -8.94
CA ILE A 106 -4.49 -2.11 -9.29
C ILE A 106 -5.15 -2.67 -8.03
N GLY A 107 -4.37 -3.22 -7.09
CA GLY A 107 -4.89 -3.71 -5.82
C GLY A 107 -5.61 -2.63 -5.01
N THR A 108 -5.00 -1.44 -4.90
CA THR A 108 -5.60 -0.31 -4.18
C THR A 108 -6.89 0.19 -4.85
N ILE A 109 -6.93 0.23 -6.19
CA ILE A 109 -8.12 0.63 -6.95
C ILE A 109 -9.26 -0.39 -6.75
N VAL A 110 -8.94 -1.69 -6.76
CA VAL A 110 -9.93 -2.75 -6.51
C VAL A 110 -10.50 -2.63 -5.09
N GLU A 111 -9.64 -2.39 -4.09
CA GLU A 111 -10.11 -2.17 -2.71
C GLU A 111 -11.00 -0.92 -2.60
N ALA A 112 -10.60 0.20 -3.22
CA ALA A 112 -11.40 1.41 -3.24
C ALA A 112 -12.77 1.19 -3.91
N ALA A 113 -12.78 0.47 -5.03
CA ALA A 113 -14.02 0.11 -5.73
C ALA A 113 -14.91 -0.78 -4.86
N LEU A 114 -14.35 -1.79 -4.19
CA LEU A 114 -15.09 -2.64 -3.26
C LEU A 114 -15.66 -1.85 -2.09
N VAL A 115 -14.91 -0.89 -1.52
CA VAL A 115 -15.41 -0.03 -0.44
C VAL A 115 -16.59 0.81 -0.93
N VAL A 116 -16.48 1.46 -2.09
CA VAL A 116 -17.56 2.27 -2.66
C VAL A 116 -18.80 1.42 -2.95
N ILE A 117 -18.62 0.22 -3.51
CA ILE A 117 -19.72 -0.71 -3.78
C ILE A 117 -20.38 -1.16 -2.48
N ASN A 118 -19.60 -1.56 -1.47
CA ASN A 118 -20.14 -1.97 -0.17
C ASN A 118 -20.87 -0.82 0.51
N LEU A 119 -20.33 0.40 0.46
CA LEU A 119 -20.98 1.59 1.01
C LEU A 119 -22.29 1.88 0.27
N GLY A 120 -22.28 1.81 -1.07
CA GLY A 120 -23.47 2.00 -1.90
C GLY A 120 -24.54 0.93 -1.66
N LEU A 121 -24.14 -0.34 -1.52
CA LEU A 121 -25.03 -1.43 -1.12
C LEU A 121 -25.54 -1.27 0.29
N PHE A 122 -24.73 -0.73 1.22
CA PHE A 122 -25.18 -0.43 2.57
C PHE A 122 -26.20 0.72 2.55
N SER A 123 -25.94 1.78 1.79
CA SER A 123 -26.86 2.92 1.63
C SER A 123 -28.14 2.55 0.89
N TYR A 124 -28.10 1.60 -0.04
CA TYR A 124 -29.26 1.13 -0.80
C TYR A 124 -30.04 0.04 -0.06
N GLY A 125 -29.33 -0.88 0.61
CA GLY A 125 -29.87 -2.08 1.23
C GLY A 125 -30.29 -1.92 2.70
N TYR A 126 -29.88 -0.87 3.41
CA TYR A 126 -30.35 -0.57 4.77
C TYR A 126 -31.46 0.48 4.74
N PRO A 127 -32.75 0.07 4.77
CA PRO A 127 -33.85 1.02 4.97
C PRO A 127 -33.70 1.74 6.31
N GLU A 128 -34.18 2.99 6.37
CA GLU A 128 -34.18 3.86 7.56
C GLU A 128 -34.67 3.15 8.83
N GLU A 129 -35.61 2.23 8.67
CA GLU A 129 -36.19 1.40 9.73
C GLU A 129 -35.15 0.49 10.40
N LEU A 130 -34.25 -0.12 9.62
CA LEU A 130 -33.22 -1.03 10.13
C LEU A 130 -32.07 -0.28 10.79
N ARG A 131 -31.74 0.93 10.30
CA ARG A 131 -30.82 1.85 10.98
C ARG A 131 -31.37 2.28 12.33
N THR A 132 -32.64 2.62 12.38
CA THR A 132 -33.33 3.04 13.62
C THR A 132 -33.43 1.87 14.59
N ALA A 133 -33.78 0.67 14.11
CA ALA A 133 -33.82 -0.55 14.92
C ALA A 133 -32.44 -0.94 15.47
N LEU A 134 -31.36 -0.91 14.68
CA LEU A 134 -30.00 -1.15 15.16
C LEU A 134 -29.53 -0.08 16.16
N TRP A 135 -29.96 1.17 15.97
CA TRP A 135 -29.63 2.26 16.88
C TRP A 135 -30.35 2.11 18.24
N GLU A 136 -31.64 1.78 18.23
CA GLU A 136 -32.44 1.56 19.43
C GLU A 136 -32.10 0.24 20.13
N GLU A 137 -32.01 -0.86 19.38
CA GLU A 137 -31.73 -2.19 19.92
C GLU A 137 -30.27 -2.30 20.38
N GLY A 138 -29.33 -1.76 19.61
CA GLY A 138 -27.92 -1.65 19.99
C GLY A 138 -27.71 -0.74 21.21
N GLY A 139 -28.51 0.34 21.32
CA GLY A 139 -28.59 1.19 22.51
C GLY A 139 -29.04 0.41 23.75
N SER A 140 -30.13 -0.35 23.65
CA SER A 140 -30.67 -1.15 24.75
C SER A 140 -29.79 -2.34 25.16
N LYS A 141 -29.00 -2.88 24.22
CA LYS A 141 -28.06 -3.99 24.43
C LYS A 141 -26.64 -3.52 24.80
N GLY A 142 -26.42 -2.22 24.90
CA GLY A 142 -25.16 -1.63 25.36
C GLY A 142 -24.02 -1.59 24.33
N PHE A 143 -24.31 -1.83 23.05
CA PHE A 143 -23.33 -1.70 21.95
C PHE A 143 -23.08 -0.22 21.57
N ASN A 144 -24.03 0.66 21.89
CA ASN A 144 -24.02 2.09 21.60
C ASN A 144 -24.81 2.84 22.69
N SER A 145 -24.74 4.17 22.74
CA SER A 145 -25.43 4.94 23.78
C SER A 145 -26.94 4.92 23.56
N ASP A 146 -27.69 4.45 24.56
CA ASP A 146 -29.15 4.33 24.49
C ASP A 146 -29.82 5.69 24.21
N PRO A 147 -30.51 5.85 23.07
CA PRO A 147 -31.22 7.09 22.75
C PRO A 147 -32.33 7.42 23.75
N LYS A 148 -32.93 6.43 24.42
CA LYS A 148 -34.00 6.62 25.41
C LYS A 148 -33.51 7.22 26.73
N LEU A 149 -32.20 7.13 26.98
CA LEU A 149 -31.54 7.71 28.15
C LEU A 149 -30.95 9.09 27.86
N ARG A 150 -30.99 9.56 26.59
CA ARG A 150 -30.54 10.90 26.23
C ARG A 150 -31.66 11.90 26.47
N ILE A 151 -31.65 12.48 27.67
CA ILE A 151 -32.48 13.62 28.01
C ILE A 151 -31.80 14.85 27.40
N TYR A 152 -32.38 15.39 26.33
CA TYR A 152 -31.95 16.69 25.79
C TYR A 152 -32.67 17.77 26.60
N PHE A 153 -31.92 18.48 27.43
CA PHE A 153 -32.39 19.69 28.10
C PHE A 153 -32.50 20.85 27.10
#